data_AF-A0A1M7MZA2-F1
#
_entry.id   AF-A0A1M7MZA2-F1
#
_cell.length_a   1.000
_cell.length_b   1.000
_cell.length_c   1.000
_cell.angle_alpha   90.00
_cell.angle_beta   90.00
_cell.angle_gamma   90.00
#
_symmetry.space_group_name_H-M   'P 1'
#
loop_
_entity.id
_entity.type
_entity.pdbx_description
1 polymer ?
#
loop_
_entity_poly.entity_id
_entity_poly.type
_entity_poly.pdbx_seq_one_letter_code
_entity_poly.pdbx_strand_id
1 'polypeptide(L)'
;MAQNLNILTQGLSGHVGDLIFYERNGKPFCRKMPQYGPDSMSAASKQSSREFAKASKAAKSIRSALNGVWQPVKEETTIYRLNKAVYAALREDTLHPRGKRVFSPAALHKNLKDFRYNKKAVMAIGGIDTVRQEDGSILLQLPPNWQNWLNPPKDTGYIQLHAAALDMDLDNNTCVGTATAANCIPMGEKRHSLLLPAIPVKATATIVVLQVRFLHPDMSIQVNNSVRSEQAFITAVLEPALPSAEKQERSSKAPRIARKKRSATTILEAAGQSSPAPFPPLPIDTHSIASTLSVKKIKKPPTLVNVE
;
A
#
# COMPACT_ATOMS: atom_id res chain seq x y z
N MET A 1 29.29 -44.67 -26.88
CA MET A 1 28.18 -43.75 -26.53
C MET A 1 28.19 -42.59 -27.51
N ALA A 2 27.28 -42.58 -28.49
CA ALA A 2 27.24 -41.51 -29.50
C ALA A 2 26.58 -40.26 -28.91
N GLN A 3 27.34 -39.16 -28.81
CA GLN A 3 26.80 -37.86 -28.48
C GLN A 3 26.07 -37.32 -29.71
N ASN A 4 24.74 -37.29 -29.63
CA ASN A 4 23.89 -36.71 -30.67
C ASN A 4 24.00 -35.18 -30.59
N LEU A 5 25.06 -34.62 -31.18
CA LEU A 5 25.25 -33.18 -31.31
C LEU A 5 24.33 -32.68 -32.42
N ASN A 6 23.18 -32.12 -32.02
CA ASN A 6 22.25 -31.44 -32.93
C ASN A 6 22.87 -30.10 -33.38
N ILE A 7 23.77 -30.17 -34.36
CA ILE A 7 24.49 -29.02 -34.97
C ILE A 7 23.50 -27.94 -35.44
N LEU A 8 22.28 -28.33 -35.84
CA LEU A 8 21.25 -27.44 -36.37
C LEU A 8 20.65 -26.46 -35.35
N THR A 9 20.87 -26.63 -34.05
CA THR A 9 20.23 -25.79 -33.01
C THR A 9 21.20 -24.99 -32.15
N GLN A 10 22.50 -25.15 -32.34
CA GLN A 10 23.50 -24.36 -31.59
C GLN A 10 23.48 -22.90 -32.06
N GLY A 11 23.31 -21.97 -31.10
CA GLY A 11 23.27 -20.53 -31.38
C GLY A 11 21.92 -19.99 -31.87
N LEU A 12 20.93 -20.85 -32.13
CA LEU A 12 19.57 -20.38 -32.47
C LEU A 12 18.80 -19.97 -31.21
N SER A 13 18.43 -18.70 -31.15
CA SER A 13 17.51 -18.16 -30.14
C SER A 13 16.43 -17.32 -30.84
N GLY A 14 15.21 -17.33 -30.30
CA GLY A 14 14.10 -16.58 -30.85
C GLY A 14 13.09 -17.42 -31.63
N HIS A 15 12.37 -16.79 -32.55
CA HIS A 15 11.24 -17.37 -33.25
C HIS A 15 11.59 -17.69 -34.71
N VAL A 16 11.26 -18.91 -35.17
CA VAL A 16 11.31 -19.31 -36.58
C VAL A 16 9.99 -19.97 -36.94
N GLY A 17 9.12 -19.23 -37.63
CA GLY A 17 7.74 -19.65 -37.88
C GLY A 17 6.99 -19.98 -36.59
N ASP A 18 6.44 -21.20 -36.53
CA ASP A 18 5.74 -21.72 -35.34
C ASP A 18 6.69 -22.32 -34.29
N LEU A 19 8.02 -22.15 -34.40
CA LEU A 19 8.97 -22.71 -33.44
C LEU A 19 9.64 -21.61 -32.61
N ILE A 20 9.83 -21.89 -31.32
CA ILE A 20 10.52 -21.03 -30.36
C ILE A 20 11.76 -21.76 -29.88
N PHE A 21 12.92 -21.22 -30.22
CA PHE A 21 14.23 -21.69 -29.79
C PHE A 21 14.69 -20.88 -28.57
N TYR A 22 15.08 -21.55 -27.50
CA TYR A 22 15.54 -20.92 -26.28
C TYR A 22 16.56 -21.82 -25.57
N GLU A 23 17.39 -21.22 -24.73
CA GLU A 23 18.36 -21.95 -23.93
C GLU A 23 17.90 -22.05 -22.48
N ARG A 24 18.07 -23.21 -21.85
CA ARG A 24 17.84 -23.39 -20.42
C ARG A 24 18.97 -24.22 -19.83
N ASN A 25 19.70 -23.63 -18.88
CA ASN A 25 20.85 -24.26 -18.21
C ASN A 25 21.94 -24.75 -19.19
N GLY A 26 22.35 -23.94 -20.17
CA GLY A 26 23.41 -24.33 -21.10
C GLY A 26 22.95 -25.25 -22.25
N LYS A 27 21.67 -25.62 -22.30
CA LYS A 27 21.12 -26.59 -23.27
C LYS A 27 20.10 -25.92 -24.18
N PRO A 28 20.17 -26.11 -25.51
CA PRO A 28 19.17 -25.60 -26.44
C PRO A 28 17.87 -26.41 -26.35
N PHE A 29 16.74 -25.71 -26.38
CA PHE A 29 15.40 -26.26 -26.41
C PHE A 29 14.63 -25.64 -27.58
N CYS A 30 13.79 -26.45 -28.22
CA CYS A 30 12.82 -25.99 -29.19
C CYS A 30 11.42 -26.39 -28.71
N ARG A 31 10.45 -25.48 -28.85
CA ARG A 31 9.04 -25.79 -28.64
C ARG A 31 8.20 -25.20 -29.76
N LYS A 32 7.10 -25.84 -30.10
CA LYS A 32 6.09 -25.25 -30.98
C LYS A 32 5.37 -24.12 -30.25
N MET A 33 5.13 -23.02 -30.96
CA MET A 33 4.31 -21.90 -30.54
C MET A 33 2.91 -22.45 -30.27
N PRO A 34 2.39 -22.31 -29.05
CA PRO A 34 1.01 -22.66 -28.77
C PRO A 34 0.07 -21.78 -29.61
N GLN A 35 -0.88 -22.41 -30.31
CA GLN A 35 -1.94 -21.70 -31.04
C GLN A 35 -2.98 -21.20 -30.03
N TYR A 36 -2.80 -19.97 -29.57
CA TYR A 36 -3.74 -19.34 -28.65
C TYR A 36 -4.88 -18.67 -29.41
N GLY A 37 -6.04 -19.34 -29.49
CA GLY A 37 -7.30 -18.67 -29.78
C GLY A 37 -7.80 -17.83 -28.58
N PRO A 38 -8.80 -16.96 -28.76
CA PRO A 38 -9.44 -16.19 -27.67
C PRO A 38 -9.90 -17.08 -26.49
N ASP A 39 -10.20 -18.35 -26.77
CA ASP A 39 -10.66 -19.35 -25.79
C ASP A 39 -9.64 -20.44 -25.44
N SER A 40 -8.38 -20.23 -25.80
CA SER A 40 -7.30 -21.18 -25.50
C SER A 40 -6.98 -21.32 -24.00
N MET A 41 -7.36 -20.34 -23.17
CA MET A 41 -7.24 -20.44 -21.72
C MET A 41 -8.42 -21.18 -21.11
N SER A 42 -8.13 -22.24 -20.35
CA SER A 42 -9.14 -22.93 -19.54
C SER A 42 -9.82 -21.97 -18.56
N ALA A 43 -11.06 -22.26 -18.19
CA ALA A 43 -11.81 -21.47 -17.20
C ALA A 43 -11.04 -21.32 -15.88
N ALA A 44 -10.39 -22.39 -15.42
CA ALA A 44 -9.55 -22.37 -14.21
C ALA A 44 -8.33 -21.43 -14.35
N SER A 45 -7.72 -21.39 -15.53
CA SER A 45 -6.62 -20.47 -15.82
C SER A 45 -7.10 -19.02 -15.81
N LYS A 46 -8.21 -18.72 -16.51
CA LYS A 46 -8.86 -17.40 -16.51
C LYS A 46 -9.19 -16.92 -15.08
N GLN A 47 -9.76 -17.79 -14.24
CA GLN A 47 -10.05 -17.49 -12.84
C GLN A 47 -8.78 -17.18 -12.02
N SER A 48 -7.73 -18.00 -12.18
CA SER A 48 -6.45 -17.79 -11.48
C SER A 48 -5.80 -16.47 -11.86
N SER A 49 -5.81 -16.14 -13.15
CA SER A 49 -5.25 -14.88 -13.65
C SER A 49 -5.99 -13.67 -13.07
N ARG A 50 -7.32 -13.75 -12.92
CA ARG A 50 -8.12 -12.68 -12.27
C ARG A 50 -7.76 -12.51 -10.80
N GLU A 51 -7.66 -13.61 -10.04
CA GLU A 51 -7.27 -13.54 -8.62
C GLU A 51 -5.83 -13.00 -8.47
N PHE A 52 -4.90 -13.44 -9.31
CA PHE A 52 -3.53 -12.94 -9.31
C PHE A 52 -3.46 -11.45 -9.67
N ALA A 53 -4.24 -10.99 -10.65
CA ALA A 53 -4.34 -9.58 -11.01
C ALA A 53 -4.89 -8.75 -9.85
N LYS A 54 -5.93 -9.24 -9.16
CA LYS A 54 -6.52 -8.61 -7.97
C LYS A 54 -5.49 -8.48 -6.83
N ALA A 55 -4.77 -9.56 -6.52
CA ALA A 55 -3.70 -9.53 -5.52
C ALA A 55 -2.54 -8.60 -5.91
N SER A 56 -2.16 -8.60 -7.19
CA SER A 56 -1.10 -7.73 -7.71
C SER A 56 -1.48 -6.25 -7.61
N LYS A 57 -2.76 -5.92 -7.86
CA LYS A 57 -3.30 -4.57 -7.69
C LYS A 57 -3.24 -4.13 -6.22
N ALA A 58 -3.70 -4.96 -5.30
CA ALA A 58 -3.63 -4.70 -3.86
C ALA A 58 -2.18 -4.50 -3.38
N ALA A 59 -1.28 -5.42 -3.72
CA ALA A 59 0.14 -5.34 -3.38
C ALA A 59 0.83 -4.10 -3.98
N LYS A 60 0.43 -3.68 -5.19
CA LYS A 60 0.88 -2.41 -5.77
C LYS A 60 0.37 -1.22 -4.96
N SER A 61 -0.90 -1.23 -4.54
CA SER A 61 -1.46 -0.13 -3.77
C SER A 61 -0.81 0.01 -2.39
N ILE A 62 -0.54 -1.09 -1.68
CA ILE A 62 0.18 -1.08 -0.40
C ILE A 62 1.55 -0.42 -0.57
N ARG A 63 2.32 -0.82 -1.60
CA ARG A 63 3.62 -0.19 -1.89
C ARG A 63 3.48 1.28 -2.24
N SER A 64 2.46 1.64 -3.00
CA SER A 64 2.20 3.04 -3.37
C SER A 64 1.85 3.90 -2.17
N ALA A 65 1.12 3.35 -1.18
CA ALA A 65 0.76 4.05 0.05
C ALA A 65 1.97 4.32 0.96
N LEU A 66 3.02 3.48 0.84
CA LEU A 66 4.29 3.67 1.55
C LEU A 66 5.24 4.64 0.86
N ASN A 67 5.06 4.89 -0.44
CA ASN A 67 5.88 5.86 -1.15
C ASN A 67 5.68 7.25 -0.55
N GLY A 68 6.78 7.89 -0.11
CA GLY A 68 6.75 9.21 0.52
C GLY A 68 6.74 9.16 2.05
N VAL A 69 6.32 8.05 2.66
CA VAL A 69 6.50 7.82 4.10
C VAL A 69 7.93 7.39 4.39
N TRP A 70 8.42 6.41 3.63
CA TRP A 70 9.85 6.09 3.56
C TRP A 70 10.17 5.40 2.24
N GLN A 71 11.45 5.44 1.83
CA GLN A 71 11.93 4.69 0.67
C GLN A 71 12.63 3.43 1.16
N PRO A 72 11.94 2.27 1.20
CA PRO A 72 12.59 1.06 1.65
C PRO A 72 13.73 0.72 0.69
N VAL A 73 14.82 0.18 1.24
CA VAL A 73 15.92 -0.34 0.44
C VAL A 73 15.38 -1.25 -0.65
N LYS A 74 15.69 -0.93 -1.91
CA LYS A 74 15.16 -1.63 -3.07
C LYS A 74 15.74 -3.04 -3.14
N GLU A 75 15.03 -4.01 -2.57
CA GLU A 75 15.29 -5.43 -2.81
C GLU A 75 14.43 -5.91 -3.98
N GLU A 76 15.07 -6.50 -5.00
CA GLU A 76 14.42 -6.95 -6.23
C GLU A 76 13.28 -7.95 -5.98
N THR A 77 13.39 -8.77 -4.94
CA THR A 77 12.43 -9.84 -4.65
C THR A 77 11.22 -9.39 -3.84
N THR A 78 11.25 -8.20 -3.23
CA THR A 78 10.21 -7.76 -2.28
C THR A 78 8.85 -7.60 -2.94
N ILE A 79 8.80 -7.14 -4.20
CA ILE A 79 7.56 -7.04 -4.96
C ILE A 79 6.92 -8.42 -5.14
N TYR A 80 7.71 -9.42 -5.53
CA TYR A 80 7.24 -10.78 -5.73
C TYR A 80 6.79 -11.42 -4.41
N ARG A 81 7.56 -11.25 -3.34
CA ARG A 81 7.24 -11.77 -2.00
C ARG A 81 5.95 -11.17 -1.45
N LEU A 82 5.77 -9.85 -1.55
CA LEU A 82 4.55 -9.17 -1.11
C LEU A 82 3.35 -9.65 -1.91
N ASN A 83 3.47 -9.73 -3.24
CA ASN A 83 2.39 -10.22 -4.08
C ASN A 83 2.01 -11.67 -3.75
N LYS A 84 2.99 -12.53 -3.47
CA LYS A 84 2.76 -13.91 -3.03
C LYS A 84 1.99 -13.96 -1.70
N ALA A 85 2.36 -13.13 -0.73
CA ALA A 85 1.68 -13.07 0.58
C ALA A 85 0.23 -12.56 0.45
N VAL A 86 0.02 -11.47 -0.30
CA VAL A 86 -1.33 -10.94 -0.58
C VAL A 86 -2.16 -11.95 -1.36
N TYR A 87 -1.58 -12.64 -2.34
CA TYR A 87 -2.28 -13.67 -3.10
C TYR A 87 -2.67 -14.89 -2.24
N ALA A 88 -1.82 -15.27 -1.28
CA ALA A 88 -2.16 -16.29 -0.29
C ALA A 88 -3.33 -15.84 0.60
N ALA A 89 -3.33 -14.59 1.07
CA ALA A 89 -4.44 -14.00 1.82
C ALA A 89 -5.78 -14.06 1.06
N LEU A 90 -5.77 -13.74 -0.24
CA LEU A 90 -6.97 -13.81 -1.07
C LEU A 90 -7.54 -15.23 -1.18
N ARG A 91 -6.67 -16.25 -1.17
CA ARG A 91 -7.05 -17.66 -1.37
C ARG A 91 -7.57 -18.35 -0.10
N GLU A 92 -7.40 -17.72 1.06
CA GLU A 92 -8.04 -18.16 2.32
C GLU A 92 -9.55 -17.97 2.30
N ASP A 93 -10.08 -17.15 1.38
CA ASP A 93 -11.53 -17.03 1.17
C ASP A 93 -12.09 -18.32 0.56
N THR A 94 -12.84 -19.04 1.39
CA THR A 94 -13.54 -20.28 1.05
C THR A 94 -15.02 -20.06 0.80
N LEU A 95 -15.55 -18.86 1.10
CA LEU A 95 -16.97 -18.54 0.97
C LEU A 95 -17.34 -18.24 -0.49
N HIS A 96 -16.44 -17.56 -1.21
CA HIS A 96 -16.67 -17.20 -2.61
C HIS A 96 -16.03 -18.20 -3.59
N PRO A 97 -16.64 -18.41 -4.77
CA PRO A 97 -16.07 -19.27 -5.79
C PRO A 97 -14.77 -18.68 -6.35
N ARG A 98 -13.91 -19.55 -6.88
CA ARG A 98 -12.64 -19.17 -7.51
C ARG A 98 -12.86 -18.13 -8.61
N GLY A 99 -12.03 -17.09 -8.61
CA GLY A 99 -12.14 -15.93 -9.51
C GLY A 99 -13.04 -14.80 -8.99
N LYS A 100 -13.79 -15.02 -7.90
CA LYS A 100 -14.65 -14.00 -7.24
C LYS A 100 -14.31 -13.78 -5.76
N ARG A 101 -13.21 -14.35 -5.28
CA ARG A 101 -12.76 -14.21 -3.89
C ARG A 101 -12.55 -12.76 -3.47
N VAL A 102 -12.77 -12.50 -2.19
CA VAL A 102 -12.66 -11.19 -1.53
C VAL A 102 -11.62 -11.28 -0.41
N PHE A 103 -10.97 -10.16 -0.12
CA PHE A 103 -10.04 -10.09 1.01
C PHE A 103 -10.81 -10.05 2.33
N SER A 104 -10.37 -10.86 3.30
CA SER A 104 -10.79 -10.73 4.69
C SER A 104 -9.66 -10.09 5.51
N PRO A 105 -9.97 -9.19 6.47
CA PRO A 105 -8.98 -8.63 7.39
C PRO A 105 -8.16 -9.71 8.10
N ALA A 106 -8.81 -10.77 8.59
CA ALA A 106 -8.16 -11.88 9.28
C ALA A 106 -7.18 -12.65 8.37
N ALA A 107 -7.57 -12.86 7.11
CA ALA A 107 -6.72 -13.53 6.13
C ALA A 107 -5.49 -12.68 5.75
N LEU A 108 -5.67 -11.36 5.61
CA LEU A 108 -4.57 -10.42 5.42
C LEU A 108 -3.66 -10.40 6.64
N HIS A 109 -4.21 -10.35 7.86
CA HIS A 109 -3.43 -10.42 9.09
C HIS A 109 -2.56 -11.68 9.11
N LYS A 110 -3.15 -12.86 8.91
CA LYS A 110 -2.42 -14.14 8.92
C LYS A 110 -1.25 -14.20 7.94
N ASN A 111 -1.41 -13.62 6.74
CA ASN A 111 -0.42 -13.76 5.66
C ASN A 111 0.55 -12.57 5.57
N LEU A 112 0.19 -11.39 6.07
CA LEU A 112 1.02 -10.20 6.04
C LEU A 112 1.70 -9.92 7.37
N LYS A 113 1.20 -10.44 8.49
CA LYS A 113 1.92 -10.36 9.78
C LYS A 113 3.33 -10.90 9.60
N ASP A 114 4.29 -10.16 10.12
CA ASP A 114 5.73 -10.44 10.03
C ASP A 114 6.31 -10.40 8.61
N PHE A 115 5.57 -9.87 7.63
CA PHE A 115 6.11 -9.65 6.29
C PHE A 115 7.28 -8.65 6.36
N ARG A 116 8.48 -9.11 5.98
CA ARG A 116 9.71 -8.29 5.98
C ARG A 116 9.98 -7.72 4.59
N TYR A 117 10.07 -6.40 4.49
CA TYR A 117 10.46 -5.72 3.26
C TYR A 117 11.92 -5.97 2.89
N ASN A 118 12.78 -6.20 3.89
CA ASN A 118 14.19 -6.53 3.71
C ASN A 118 14.42 -7.98 4.14
N LYS A 119 14.91 -8.84 3.25
CA LYS A 119 15.18 -10.26 3.55
C LYS A 119 16.22 -10.46 4.66
N LYS A 120 17.13 -9.49 4.81
CA LYS A 120 18.16 -9.46 5.86
C LYS A 120 17.67 -8.86 7.18
N ALA A 121 16.41 -8.41 7.27
CA ALA A 121 15.87 -7.92 8.53
C ALA A 121 15.91 -9.05 9.56
N VAL A 122 16.63 -8.81 10.66
CA VAL A 122 16.97 -9.83 11.66
C VAL A 122 15.84 -10.05 12.64
N MET A 123 15.06 -9.01 12.91
CA MET A 123 14.09 -9.05 14.00
C MET A 123 13.08 -10.19 13.79
N ALA A 124 13.14 -11.19 14.65
CA ALA A 124 12.05 -12.13 14.85
C ALA A 124 10.98 -11.39 15.63
N ILE A 125 9.91 -10.98 14.95
CA ILE A 125 8.83 -10.12 15.45
C ILE A 125 7.90 -10.91 16.40
N GLY A 126 8.46 -11.74 17.27
CA GLY A 126 7.70 -12.30 18.37
C GLY A 126 7.46 -11.20 19.40
N GLY A 127 6.22 -10.71 19.52
CA GLY A 127 5.82 -9.91 20.69
C GLY A 127 5.77 -8.39 20.51
N ILE A 128 5.73 -7.87 19.28
CA ILE A 128 5.19 -6.50 19.10
C ILE A 128 3.68 -6.58 19.23
N ASP A 129 3.15 -5.90 20.23
CA ASP A 129 1.70 -5.77 20.38
C ASP A 129 1.23 -4.54 19.60
N THR A 130 0.19 -4.71 18.79
CA THR A 130 -0.38 -3.63 17.98
C THR A 130 -1.87 -3.63 18.24
N VAL A 131 -2.32 -2.65 19.02
CA VAL A 131 -3.69 -2.57 19.51
C VAL A 131 -4.32 -1.28 19.03
N ARG A 132 -5.53 -1.36 18.48
CA ARG A 132 -6.35 -0.17 18.23
C ARG A 132 -7.04 0.23 19.54
N GLN A 133 -6.88 1.47 19.94
CA GLN A 133 -7.56 2.05 21.10
C GLN A 133 -9.00 2.45 20.76
N GLU A 134 -9.80 2.76 21.77
CA GLU A 134 -11.21 3.16 21.63
C GLU A 134 -11.39 4.47 20.86
N ASP A 135 -10.40 5.37 20.95
CA ASP A 135 -10.36 6.64 20.20
C ASP A 135 -9.98 6.46 18.72
N GLY A 136 -9.70 5.22 18.30
CA GLY A 136 -9.29 4.87 16.94
C GLY A 136 -7.78 4.89 16.72
N SER A 137 -7.01 5.50 17.63
CA SER A 137 -5.55 5.54 17.58
C SER A 137 -4.96 4.13 17.67
N ILE A 138 -3.73 3.96 17.18
CA ILE A 138 -3.07 2.67 17.16
C ILE A 138 -1.85 2.74 18.08
N LEU A 139 -1.83 1.91 19.11
CA LEU A 139 -0.71 1.74 20.01
C LEU A 139 0.17 0.59 19.52
N LEU A 140 1.44 0.89 19.28
CA LEU A 140 2.47 -0.08 18.96
C LEU A 140 3.36 -0.25 20.18
N GLN A 141 3.27 -1.37 20.87
CA GLN A 141 4.07 -1.66 22.06
C GLN A 141 5.19 -2.64 21.73
N LEU A 142 6.43 -2.19 21.91
CA LEU A 142 7.59 -3.05 21.76
C LEU A 142 7.81 -3.89 23.02
N PRO A 143 8.22 -5.16 22.88
CA PRO A 143 8.46 -6.03 24.02
C PRO A 143 9.68 -5.57 24.83
N PRO A 144 9.79 -5.99 26.10
CA PRO A 144 10.97 -5.71 26.90
C PRO A 144 12.24 -6.23 26.24
N ASN A 145 13.31 -5.43 26.26
CA ASN A 145 14.61 -5.78 25.67
C ASN A 145 14.58 -6.06 24.16
N TRP A 146 13.59 -5.54 23.42
CA TRP A 146 13.47 -5.68 21.96
C TRP A 146 14.76 -5.33 21.20
N GLN A 147 15.57 -4.40 21.72
CA GLN A 147 16.84 -4.00 21.11
C GLN A 147 17.85 -5.16 21.02
N ASN A 148 17.79 -6.15 21.93
CA ASN A 148 18.67 -7.31 21.93
C ASN A 148 18.38 -8.27 20.76
N TRP A 149 17.21 -8.16 20.13
CA TRP A 149 16.83 -8.96 18.96
C TRP A 149 17.21 -8.28 17.65
N LEU A 150 17.73 -7.07 17.74
CA LEU A 150 18.32 -6.37 16.63
C LEU A 150 19.80 -6.72 16.55
N ASN A 151 20.32 -6.77 15.33
CA ASN A 151 21.76 -6.79 15.08
C ASN A 151 22.18 -5.39 14.59
N PRO A 152 22.22 -4.37 15.46
CA PRO A 152 22.65 -3.04 15.07
C PRO A 152 24.10 -3.10 14.55
N PRO A 153 24.46 -2.30 13.54
CA PRO A 153 25.85 -2.08 13.17
C PRO A 153 26.70 -1.63 14.37
N LYS A 154 28.01 -1.88 14.32
CA LYS A 154 28.96 -1.28 15.26
C LYS A 154 28.79 0.24 15.26
N ASP A 155 28.95 0.86 16.43
CA ASP A 155 28.88 2.31 16.62
C ASP A 155 27.48 2.93 16.45
N THR A 156 26.42 2.13 16.49
CA THR A 156 25.04 2.63 16.58
C THR A 156 24.80 3.28 17.95
N GLY A 157 24.44 4.57 17.97
CA GLY A 157 24.10 5.29 19.19
C GLY A 157 22.58 5.42 19.41
N TYR A 158 21.82 5.48 18.32
CA TYR A 158 20.37 5.68 18.34
C TYR A 158 19.65 4.76 17.37
N ILE A 159 18.40 4.44 17.70
CA ILE A 159 17.46 3.75 16.83
C ILE A 159 16.31 4.70 16.53
N GLN A 160 16.09 5.00 15.26
CA GLN A 160 14.88 5.69 14.80
C GLN A 160 13.83 4.63 14.48
N LEU A 161 12.72 4.70 15.21
CA LEU A 161 11.49 3.98 14.90
C LEU A 161 10.59 4.89 14.09
N HIS A 162 10.03 4.36 13.02
CA HIS A 162 9.01 5.02 12.23
C HIS A 162 7.90 4.03 11.98
N ALA A 163 6.69 4.33 12.44
CA ALA A 163 5.50 3.52 12.19
C ALA A 163 4.57 4.25 11.21
N ALA A 164 3.87 3.47 10.38
CA ALA A 164 2.90 3.95 9.42
C ALA A 164 1.64 3.09 9.47
N ALA A 165 0.48 3.73 9.50
CA ALA A 165 -0.82 3.11 9.33
C ALA A 165 -1.30 3.31 7.88
N LEU A 166 -1.68 2.21 7.23
CA LEU A 166 -2.20 2.21 5.86
C LEU A 166 -3.62 1.64 5.88
N ASP A 167 -4.59 2.45 5.50
CA ASP A 167 -5.97 1.99 5.37
C ASP A 167 -6.19 1.33 4.02
N MET A 168 -6.72 0.11 4.05
CA MET A 168 -7.00 -0.71 2.87
C MET A 168 -8.50 -0.88 2.67
N ASP A 169 -8.98 -0.37 1.54
CA ASP A 169 -10.30 -0.64 0.99
C ASP A 169 -10.28 -2.02 0.33
N LEU A 170 -10.94 -2.98 0.97
CA LEU A 170 -10.97 -4.39 0.57
C LEU A 170 -11.79 -4.62 -0.71
N ASP A 171 -12.76 -3.75 -0.99
CA ASP A 171 -13.62 -3.85 -2.17
C ASP A 171 -12.86 -3.35 -3.40
N ASN A 172 -12.26 -2.17 -3.28
CA ASN A 172 -11.53 -1.52 -4.37
C ASN A 172 -10.09 -2.02 -4.53
N ASN A 173 -9.56 -2.71 -3.52
CA ASN A 173 -8.19 -3.20 -3.44
C ASN A 173 -7.18 -2.05 -3.52
N THR A 174 -7.53 -0.94 -2.86
CA THR A 174 -6.75 0.29 -2.80
C THR A 174 -6.33 0.55 -1.37
N CYS A 175 -5.18 1.18 -1.20
CA CYS A 175 -4.56 1.43 0.09
C CYS A 175 -4.02 2.87 0.11
N VAL A 176 -4.25 3.58 1.21
CA VAL A 176 -3.86 4.98 1.42
C VAL A 176 -3.16 5.09 2.78
N GLY A 177 -2.07 5.85 2.86
CA GLY A 177 -1.41 6.13 4.14
C GLY A 177 -2.24 7.13 4.95
N THR A 178 -2.54 6.82 6.20
CA THR A 178 -3.43 7.64 7.04
C THR A 178 -2.72 8.33 8.18
N ALA A 179 -1.80 7.64 8.86
CA ALA A 179 -1.05 8.22 9.96
C ALA A 179 0.38 7.69 9.98
N THR A 180 1.29 8.52 10.47
CA THR A 180 2.69 8.15 10.71
C THR A 180 3.12 8.68 12.07
N ALA A 181 4.05 7.97 12.71
CA ALA A 181 4.67 8.40 13.96
C ALA A 181 6.14 7.99 13.94
N ALA A 182 7.03 8.86 14.40
CA ALA A 182 8.45 8.56 14.42
C ALA A 182 9.08 9.01 15.75
N ASN A 183 9.87 8.13 16.36
CA ASN A 183 10.59 8.36 17.60
C ASN A 183 12.06 7.97 17.44
N CYS A 184 12.97 8.74 18.04
CA CYS A 184 14.38 8.38 18.15
C CYS A 184 14.66 7.91 19.59
N ILE A 185 15.34 6.78 19.72
CA ILE A 185 15.56 6.11 21.00
C ILE A 185 17.06 5.85 21.17
N PRO A 186 17.66 6.17 22.33
CA PRO A 186 19.03 5.77 22.60
C PRO A 186 19.14 4.24 22.72
N MET A 187 20.32 3.70 22.39
CA MET A 187 20.64 2.31 22.68
C MET A 187 20.55 2.03 24.19
N GLY A 188 20.01 0.86 24.58
CA GLY A 188 19.83 0.43 25.96
C GLY A 188 18.43 0.61 26.54
N GLU A 189 17.52 1.30 25.83
CA GLU A 189 16.12 1.47 26.26
C GLU A 189 15.39 0.12 26.32
N LYS A 190 14.78 -0.18 27.48
CA LYS A 190 14.18 -1.50 27.72
C LYS A 190 12.78 -1.64 27.17
N ARG A 191 11.98 -0.56 27.17
CA ARG A 191 10.58 -0.56 26.73
C ARG A 191 10.29 0.68 25.92
N HIS A 192 9.45 0.54 24.91
CA HIS A 192 9.04 1.69 24.12
C HIS A 192 7.68 1.44 23.47
N SER A 193 6.92 2.51 23.29
CA SER A 193 5.63 2.48 22.63
C SER A 193 5.49 3.65 21.66
N LEU A 194 4.91 3.40 20.49
CA LEU A 194 4.55 4.43 19.52
C LEU A 194 3.03 4.55 19.47
N LEU A 195 2.53 5.78 19.52
CA LEU A 195 1.12 6.07 19.28
C LEU A 195 0.97 6.65 17.88
N LEU A 196 0.17 6.00 17.03
CA LEU A 196 -0.23 6.54 15.73
C LEU A 196 -1.62 7.18 15.86
N PRO A 197 -1.77 8.48 15.53
CA PRO A 197 -3.07 9.16 15.55
C PRO A 197 -3.90 8.79 14.31
N ALA A 198 -4.11 7.50 14.08
CA ALA A 198 -4.89 7.00 12.96
C ALA A 198 -6.38 7.22 13.24
N ILE A 199 -7.05 7.99 12.38
CA ILE A 199 -8.51 8.10 12.38
C ILE A 199 -9.00 7.36 11.14
N PRO A 200 -9.69 6.22 11.28
CA PRO A 200 -10.17 5.49 10.12
C PRO A 200 -11.21 6.34 9.38
N VAL A 201 -10.93 6.66 8.12
CA VAL A 201 -11.83 7.49 7.30
C VAL A 201 -13.06 6.68 6.86
N LYS A 202 -12.91 5.35 6.74
CA LYS A 202 -13.93 4.39 6.33
C LYS A 202 -13.75 3.08 7.10
N ALA A 203 -14.72 2.18 7.00
CA ALA A 203 -14.61 0.80 7.48
C ALA A 203 -13.59 0.01 6.64
N THR A 204 -12.32 0.34 6.79
CA THR A 204 -11.18 -0.23 6.06
C THR A 204 -10.27 -0.98 7.02
N ALA A 205 -9.70 -2.10 6.58
CA ALA A 205 -8.67 -2.78 7.35
C ALA A 205 -7.41 -1.91 7.40
N THR A 206 -6.77 -1.79 8.56
CA THR A 206 -5.56 -0.96 8.69
C THR A 206 -4.32 -1.84 8.79
N ILE A 207 -3.40 -1.71 7.83
CA ILE A 207 -2.11 -2.37 7.83
C ILE A 207 -1.13 -1.47 8.57
N VAL A 208 -0.48 -2.00 9.61
CA VAL A 208 0.51 -1.27 10.39
C VAL A 208 1.90 -1.75 10.02
N VAL A 209 2.76 -0.81 9.63
CA VAL A 209 4.12 -1.07 9.20
C VAL A 209 5.09 -0.35 10.14
N LEU A 210 6.13 -1.04 10.58
CA LEU A 210 7.20 -0.48 11.40
C LEU A 210 8.52 -0.54 10.62
N GLN A 211 9.22 0.59 10.59
CA GLN A 211 10.59 0.74 10.12
C GLN A 211 11.49 1.04 11.30
N VAL A 212 12.66 0.39 11.29
CA VAL A 212 13.73 0.53 12.25
C VAL A 212 14.97 0.99 11.48
N ARG A 213 15.54 2.10 11.89
CA ARG A 213 16.78 2.67 11.33
C ARG A 213 17.82 2.83 12.42
N PHE A 214 19.04 2.39 12.14
CA PHE A 214 20.17 2.54 13.04
C PHE A 214 20.95 3.81 12.70
N LEU A 215 21.14 4.69 13.68
CA LEU A 215 21.81 5.98 13.54
C LEU A 215 23.08 6.00 14.40
N HIS A 216 24.15 6.58 13.85
CA HIS A 216 25.41 6.78 14.56
C HIS A 216 25.35 8.10 15.35
N PRO A 217 26.05 8.20 16.51
CA PRO A 217 26.05 9.41 17.33
C PRO A 217 26.72 10.59 16.64
N ASP A 218 27.74 10.33 15.82
CA ASP A 218 28.55 11.38 15.17
C ASP A 218 28.03 11.82 13.80
N MET A 219 26.95 11.20 13.28
CA MET A 219 26.49 11.47 11.93
C MET A 219 25.39 12.52 11.86
N SER A 220 25.75 13.64 11.24
CA SER A 220 24.88 14.64 10.63
C SER A 220 24.03 14.04 9.49
N ILE A 221 22.94 13.33 9.82
CA ILE A 221 21.88 12.89 8.87
C ILE A 221 22.42 12.31 7.54
N GLN A 222 23.62 11.72 7.50
CA GLN A 222 24.05 11.00 6.31
C GLN A 222 23.40 9.64 6.39
N VAL A 223 22.28 9.53 5.66
CA VAL A 223 21.48 8.31 5.56
C VAL A 223 22.34 7.25 4.89
N ASN A 224 23.04 6.47 5.71
CA ASN A 224 23.79 5.33 5.25
C ASN A 224 22.76 4.29 4.79
N ASN A 225 22.46 4.27 3.49
CA ASN A 225 21.44 3.43 2.84
C ASN A 225 21.84 1.95 2.75
N SER A 226 22.65 1.45 3.69
CA SER A 226 23.04 0.05 3.73
C SER A 226 21.81 -0.82 4.01
N VAL A 227 21.71 -1.97 3.36
CA VAL A 227 20.62 -2.95 3.59
C VAL A 227 20.58 -3.45 5.04
N ARG A 228 21.64 -3.22 5.82
CA ARG A 228 21.76 -3.63 7.23
C ARG A 228 21.29 -2.54 8.22
N SER A 229 21.37 -1.27 7.83
CA SER A 229 21.03 -0.13 8.69
C SER A 229 19.54 0.18 8.72
N GLU A 230 18.77 -0.34 7.76
CA GLU A 230 17.32 -0.15 7.69
C GLU A 230 16.59 -1.50 7.64
N GLN A 231 15.54 -1.64 8.46
CA GLN A 231 14.66 -2.80 8.49
C GLN A 231 13.22 -2.31 8.48
N ALA A 232 12.35 -2.96 7.70
CA ALA A 232 10.92 -2.64 7.69
C ALA A 232 10.08 -3.91 7.60
N PHE A 233 8.99 -3.95 8.35
CA PHE A 233 8.08 -5.09 8.41
C PHE A 233 6.67 -4.70 8.81
N ILE A 234 5.70 -5.54 8.47
CA ILE A 234 4.29 -5.39 8.87
C ILE A 234 4.11 -6.00 10.26
N THR A 235 3.62 -5.23 11.22
CA THR A 235 3.40 -5.68 12.60
C THR A 235 2.02 -6.32 12.78
N ALA A 236 1.00 -5.75 12.16
CA ALA A 236 -0.37 -6.24 12.24
C ALA A 236 -1.20 -5.75 11.05
N VAL A 237 -2.28 -6.50 10.76
CA VAL A 237 -3.44 -5.99 10.03
C VAL A 237 -4.60 -5.94 11.01
N LEU A 238 -5.10 -4.75 11.28
CA LEU A 238 -6.19 -4.51 12.22
C LEU A 238 -7.52 -4.56 11.47
N GLU A 239 -8.55 -5.08 12.15
CA GLU A 239 -9.89 -5.13 11.60
C GLU A 239 -10.44 -3.71 11.35
N PRO A 240 -11.40 -3.58 10.42
CA PRO A 240 -12.11 -2.34 10.19
C PRO A 240 -12.76 -1.84 11.47
N ALA A 241 -12.36 -0.66 11.92
CA ALA A 241 -13.11 0.08 12.92
C ALA A 241 -14.07 1.02 12.19
N LEU A 242 -15.34 0.98 12.58
CA LEU A 242 -16.26 2.05 12.19
C LEU A 242 -15.77 3.35 12.84
N PRO A 243 -15.82 4.50 12.14
CA PRO A 243 -15.60 5.77 12.80
C PRO A 243 -16.60 5.85 13.95
N SER A 244 -16.10 5.93 15.17
CA SER A 244 -16.97 6.14 16.34
C SER A 244 -17.79 7.36 15.99
N ALA A 245 -19.11 7.20 15.87
CA ALA A 245 -20.00 8.29 15.54
C ALA A 245 -19.74 9.34 16.61
N GLU A 246 -18.98 10.37 16.25
CA GLU A 246 -18.55 11.41 17.15
C GLU A 246 -19.85 11.87 17.79
N LYS A 247 -20.00 11.52 19.07
CA LYS A 247 -21.19 11.87 19.84
C LYS A 247 -21.03 13.38 19.91
N GLN A 248 -21.56 14.08 18.91
CA GLN A 248 -21.71 15.51 18.92
C GLN A 248 -22.55 15.73 20.16
N GLU A 249 -21.86 15.98 21.25
CA GLU A 249 -22.39 16.55 22.45
C GLU A 249 -22.84 17.93 21.97
N ARG A 250 -24.02 17.94 21.36
CA ARG A 250 -24.78 19.13 21.07
C ARG A 250 -24.97 19.71 22.45
N SER A 251 -24.03 20.56 22.84
CA SER A 251 -24.14 21.35 24.04
C SER A 251 -25.38 22.17 23.78
N SER A 252 -26.50 21.71 24.31
CA SER A 252 -27.77 22.41 24.30
C SER A 252 -27.64 23.53 25.32
N LYS A 253 -26.67 24.43 25.11
CA LYS A 253 -26.73 25.77 25.66
C LYS A 253 -27.80 26.46 24.81
N ALA A 254 -29.05 26.25 25.23
CA ALA A 254 -30.16 27.05 24.76
C ALA A 254 -29.71 28.53 24.82
N PRO A 255 -29.82 29.30 23.72
CA PRO A 255 -29.59 30.72 23.80
C PRO A 255 -30.58 31.25 24.82
N ARG A 256 -30.05 31.81 25.92
CA ARG A 256 -30.83 32.55 26.90
C ARG A 256 -31.42 33.74 26.13
N ILE A 257 -32.63 33.57 25.60
CA ILE A 257 -33.38 34.64 24.95
C ILE A 257 -33.58 35.71 26.02
N ALA A 258 -32.78 36.77 25.94
CA ALA A 258 -33.02 37.98 26.70
C ALA A 258 -34.38 38.53 26.25
N ARG A 259 -35.39 38.42 27.12
CA ARG A 259 -36.70 39.05 26.94
C ARG A 259 -36.52 40.56 26.84
N LYS A 260 -36.33 41.07 25.61
CA LYS A 260 -36.53 42.50 25.30
C LYS A 260 -38.04 42.73 25.27
N LYS A 261 -38.58 43.42 26.29
CA LYS A 261 -39.95 43.95 26.28
C LYS A 261 -40.08 44.92 25.10
N ARG A 262 -40.72 44.50 24.00
CA ARG A 262 -41.15 45.41 22.93
C ARG A 262 -42.59 45.82 23.22
N SER A 263 -42.78 47.12 23.38
CA SER A 263 -44.08 47.78 23.56
C SER A 263 -44.93 47.62 22.29
N ALA A 264 -46.26 47.53 22.46
CA ALA A 264 -47.23 47.17 21.43
C ALA A 264 -47.51 48.25 20.36
N THR A 265 -46.76 49.35 20.34
CA THR A 265 -47.04 50.50 19.47
C THR A 265 -46.36 50.47 18.10
N THR A 266 -45.53 49.46 17.78
CA THR A 266 -44.74 49.43 16.52
C THR A 266 -45.24 48.42 15.47
N ILE A 267 -46.40 47.79 15.68
CA ILE A 267 -46.90 46.70 14.80
C ILE A 267 -47.88 47.18 13.70
N LEU A 268 -48.33 48.44 13.73
CA LEU A 268 -49.40 48.91 12.81
C LEU A 268 -48.95 49.70 11.57
N GLU A 269 -47.65 49.86 11.29
CA GLU A 269 -47.20 50.80 10.24
C GLU A 269 -46.37 50.20 9.10
N ALA A 270 -46.36 48.87 8.91
CA ALA A 270 -45.59 48.22 7.84
C ALA A 270 -46.42 47.24 6.99
N ALA A 271 -47.63 47.65 6.60
CA ALA A 271 -48.43 46.96 5.60
C ALA A 271 -48.60 47.86 4.37
N GLY A 272 -47.64 47.78 3.44
CA GLY A 272 -47.76 48.46 2.15
C GLY A 272 -46.47 48.49 1.37
N GLN A 273 -46.23 47.45 0.56
CA GLN A 273 -45.64 47.47 -0.80
C GLN A 273 -44.97 46.13 -1.11
N SER A 274 -45.73 45.26 -1.78
CA SER A 274 -45.21 44.11 -2.51
C SER A 274 -45.02 44.52 -3.97
N SER A 275 -43.78 44.51 -4.46
CA SER A 275 -43.50 44.47 -5.91
C SER A 275 -42.60 43.26 -6.18
N PRO A 276 -42.94 42.36 -7.12
CA PRO A 276 -42.13 41.20 -7.44
C PRO A 276 -40.94 41.60 -8.31
N ALA A 277 -39.72 41.32 -7.84
CA ALA A 277 -38.51 41.49 -8.62
C ALA A 277 -38.37 40.37 -9.68
N PRO A 278 -37.90 40.69 -10.90
CA PRO A 278 -37.73 39.74 -11.99
C PRO A 278 -36.50 38.84 -11.79
N PHE A 279 -36.62 37.58 -12.21
CA PHE A 279 -35.58 36.56 -12.16
C PHE A 279 -34.33 36.95 -12.99
N PRO A 280 -33.12 36.67 -12.50
CA PRO A 280 -31.90 36.82 -13.30
C PRO A 280 -31.74 35.66 -14.31
N PRO A 281 -31.21 35.93 -15.53
CA PRO A 281 -30.94 34.90 -16.53
C PRO A 281 -29.72 34.05 -16.16
N LEU A 282 -29.81 32.76 -16.47
CA LEU A 282 -28.73 31.77 -16.32
C LEU A 282 -27.66 31.97 -17.41
N PRO A 283 -26.36 31.88 -17.07
CA PRO A 283 -25.29 31.92 -18.06
C PRO A 283 -25.20 30.59 -18.83
N ILE A 284 -25.16 30.71 -20.16
CA ILE A 284 -24.91 29.65 -21.13
C ILE A 284 -23.39 29.60 -21.33
N ASP A 285 -22.72 28.56 -20.82
CA ASP A 285 -21.32 28.30 -21.14
C ASP A 285 -21.21 27.34 -22.33
N THR A 286 -20.90 27.91 -23.48
CA THR A 286 -20.46 27.23 -24.70
C THR A 286 -18.94 27.26 -24.81
N HIS A 287 -18.24 26.17 -24.46
CA HIS A 287 -16.88 25.87 -24.94
C HIS A 287 -16.77 24.36 -25.10
N SER A 288 -16.95 23.84 -26.32
CA SER A 288 -15.97 23.74 -27.42
C SER A 288 -14.90 22.68 -27.17
N ILE A 289 -15.08 21.61 -27.93
CA ILE A 289 -14.29 20.40 -28.06
C ILE A 289 -13.07 20.72 -28.94
N ALA A 290 -11.86 20.40 -28.48
CA ALA A 290 -10.80 19.76 -29.27
C ALA A 290 -9.45 19.81 -28.53
N SER A 291 -8.89 18.66 -28.20
CA SER A 291 -7.45 18.50 -28.02
C SER A 291 -7.05 17.07 -28.35
N THR A 292 -6.61 16.91 -29.59
CA THR A 292 -5.91 15.73 -30.12
C THR A 292 -4.47 15.72 -29.61
N LEU A 293 -4.12 14.78 -28.74
CA LEU A 293 -2.72 14.49 -28.40
C LEU A 293 -2.20 13.34 -29.25
N SER A 294 -1.40 13.72 -30.25
CA SER A 294 -0.64 12.83 -31.12
C SER A 294 0.47 12.11 -30.36
N VAL A 295 0.46 10.79 -30.49
CA VAL A 295 1.52 9.86 -30.08
C VAL A 295 2.72 9.99 -31.04
N LYS A 296 3.89 10.40 -30.55
CA LYS A 296 5.18 10.14 -31.23
C LYS A 296 6.00 9.13 -30.44
N LYS A 297 6.03 7.90 -30.94
CA LYS A 297 7.03 6.88 -30.62
C LYS A 297 8.33 7.22 -31.37
N ILE A 298 9.44 7.38 -30.67
CA ILE A 298 10.78 7.23 -31.25
C ILE A 298 11.53 6.23 -30.37
N LYS A 299 11.72 5.02 -30.88
CA LYS A 299 12.48 3.94 -30.26
C LYS A 299 13.73 3.76 -31.12
N LYS A 300 14.89 4.27 -30.66
CA LYS A 300 16.21 3.92 -31.20
C LYS A 300 16.79 2.79 -30.35
N PRO A 301 17.21 1.65 -30.93
CA PRO A 301 18.03 0.68 -30.21
C PRO A 301 19.50 1.15 -30.15
N PRO A 302 20.23 0.85 -29.06
CA PRO A 302 21.67 1.12 -28.98
C PRO A 302 22.48 0.08 -29.75
N THR A 303 23.50 0.58 -30.43
CA THR A 303 24.56 -0.12 -31.16
C THR A 303 25.40 -0.96 -30.20
N LEU A 304 25.57 -2.25 -30.50
CA LEU A 304 26.55 -3.11 -29.83
C LEU A 304 27.94 -2.79 -30.38
N VAL A 305 28.86 -2.43 -29.49
CA VAL A 305 30.29 -2.34 -29.76
C VAL A 305 30.89 -3.72 -29.49
N ASN A 306 31.50 -4.31 -30.52
CA ASN A 306 32.36 -5.47 -30.37
C ASN A 306 33.67 -5.03 -29.70
N VAL A 307 34.07 -5.74 -28.64
CA VAL A 307 35.43 -5.70 -28.09
C VAL A 307 36.00 -7.09 -28.33
N GLU A 308 37.12 -7.13 -29.05
CA GLU A 308 38.01 -8.30 -29.20
C GLU A 308 38.67 -8.68 -27.87
#